data_AF-F8NJ46-F1
#
_entry.id   AF-F8NJ46-F1
#
_cell.length_a   1.000
_cell.length_b   1.000
_cell.length_c   1.000
_cell.angle_alpha   90.00
_cell.angle_beta   90.00
_cell.angle_gamma   90.00
#
_symmetry.space_group_name_H-M   'P 1'
#
loop_
_entity.id
_entity.type
_entity.pdbx_description
1 polymer ?
#
loop_
_entity_poly.entity_id
_entity_poly.type
_entity_poly.pdbx_seq_one_letter_code
_entity_poly.pdbx_strand_id
1 'polypeptide(L)'
;MTAAGVSELAALEDLTHHRMAMKTVGVELVWFSCVREMLDGIIGVLLGLQNGYMRRGLIHCDVSDGNSWLRVKAALPQFTVPDWPDSASNDWYPQRPGVLGDWAMAEDVQNGETGRTTKYLTGTYPYQAIGRIIRPEVPHGYMHDLESVFWMLWLIMINCEGPYCQQIDWSEKEKETVVTETDNKPASSKRSASQKQKHETLSSHQYSRSSSHNPGHSTSDYQEDLPSNGTKGGV
;
A
#
# COMPACT_ATOMS: atom_id res chain seq x y z
N MET A 1 26.22 -57.55 5.02
CA MET A 1 25.65 -56.25 4.56
C MET A 1 26.81 -55.42 4.01
N THR A 2 26.63 -54.73 2.90
CA THR A 2 27.69 -53.97 2.21
C THR A 2 27.79 -52.54 2.75
N ALA A 3 29.00 -51.99 2.81
CA ALA A 3 29.27 -50.68 3.41
C ALA A 3 28.63 -49.48 2.67
N ALA A 4 28.12 -49.68 1.45
CA ALA A 4 27.49 -48.64 0.65
C ALA A 4 26.31 -47.95 1.36
N GLY A 5 25.48 -48.71 2.10
CA GLY A 5 24.29 -48.18 2.77
C GLY A 5 24.55 -47.23 3.95
N VAL A 6 25.81 -47.06 4.37
CA VAL A 6 26.19 -46.10 5.42
C VAL A 6 26.54 -44.73 4.82
N SER A 7 26.86 -44.67 3.51
CA SER A 7 27.31 -43.45 2.84
C SER A 7 26.17 -42.46 2.54
N GLU A 8 24.93 -42.93 2.46
CA GLU A 8 23.77 -42.11 2.05
C GLU A 8 23.21 -41.26 3.20
N LEU A 9 23.20 -41.81 4.43
CA LEU A 9 22.82 -41.09 5.65
C LEU A 9 23.84 -40.02 6.08
N ALA A 10 25.10 -40.14 5.61
CA ALA A 10 26.17 -39.19 5.90
C ALA A 10 26.08 -37.87 5.08
N ALA A 11 25.10 -37.76 4.18
CA ALA A 11 24.86 -36.59 3.34
C ALA A 11 23.56 -35.83 3.69
N LEU A 12 22.96 -36.09 4.86
CA LEU A 12 21.84 -35.31 5.38
C LEU A 12 22.35 -34.00 5.99
N GLU A 13 21.94 -32.86 5.43
CA GLU A 13 22.21 -31.54 6.01
C GLU A 13 21.41 -31.31 7.29
N ASP A 14 22.05 -30.76 8.34
CA ASP A 14 21.39 -30.42 9.61
C ASP A 14 20.66 -29.06 9.50
N LEU A 15 19.39 -29.12 9.08
CA LEU A 15 18.57 -27.95 8.82
C LEU A 15 17.79 -27.51 10.07
N THR A 16 18.39 -26.61 10.87
CA THR A 16 17.73 -25.99 12.03
C THR A 16 16.58 -25.07 11.61
N HIS A 17 15.34 -25.49 11.87
CA HIS A 17 14.13 -24.73 11.52
C HIS A 17 13.64 -23.85 12.69
N HIS A 18 13.59 -22.53 12.46
CA HIS A 18 12.95 -21.58 13.38
C HIS A 18 11.45 -21.47 13.06
N ARG A 19 10.59 -21.38 14.09
CA ARG A 19 9.14 -21.28 13.94
C ARG A 19 8.56 -20.31 14.96
N MET A 20 7.67 -19.42 14.51
CA MET A 20 6.89 -18.52 15.37
C MET A 20 5.41 -18.93 15.33
N ALA A 21 4.75 -18.92 16.49
CA ALA A 21 3.31 -19.18 16.60
C ALA A 21 2.59 -17.90 17.08
N MET A 22 1.71 -17.36 16.23
CA MET A 22 0.97 -16.13 16.52
C MET A 22 -0.46 -16.44 16.95
N LYS A 23 -0.98 -15.69 17.95
CA LYS A 23 -2.39 -15.79 18.38
C LYS A 23 -3.35 -15.03 17.45
N THR A 24 -2.88 -13.96 16.82
CA THR A 24 -3.68 -13.20 15.87
C THR A 24 -3.73 -13.94 14.54
N VAL A 25 -4.94 -14.09 14.01
CA VAL A 25 -5.20 -14.62 12.66
C VAL A 25 -6.10 -13.65 11.92
N GLY A 26 -5.97 -13.61 10.61
CA GLY A 26 -6.74 -12.74 9.73
C GLY A 26 -6.84 -13.32 8.33
N VAL A 27 -7.53 -12.58 7.47
CA VAL A 27 -7.51 -12.74 6.01
C VAL A 27 -6.93 -11.47 5.39
N GLU A 28 -6.36 -11.55 4.19
CA GLU A 28 -5.78 -10.40 3.48
C GLU A 28 -6.79 -9.24 3.37
N LEU A 29 -6.30 -7.99 3.39
CA LEU A 29 -7.14 -6.79 3.46
C LEU A 29 -8.20 -6.74 2.34
N VAL A 30 -7.86 -7.27 1.15
CA VAL A 30 -8.74 -7.41 -0.03
C VAL A 30 -10.00 -8.26 0.21
N TRP A 31 -10.09 -9.02 1.31
CA TRP A 31 -11.30 -9.77 1.69
C TRP A 31 -12.36 -8.93 2.41
N PHE A 32 -12.33 -7.60 2.29
CA PHE A 32 -13.34 -6.69 2.82
C PHE A 32 -14.75 -6.99 2.27
N SER A 33 -15.80 -6.79 3.08
CA SER A 33 -17.19 -6.90 2.61
C SER A 33 -17.72 -5.62 1.95
N CYS A 34 -17.08 -4.47 2.22
CA CYS A 34 -17.42 -3.17 1.65
C CYS A 34 -16.28 -2.17 1.88
N VAL A 35 -16.35 -1.01 1.19
CA VAL A 35 -15.38 0.10 1.33
C VAL A 35 -15.22 0.58 2.78
N ARG A 36 -16.25 0.49 3.62
CA ARG A 36 -16.17 0.88 5.04
C ARG A 36 -15.30 -0.08 5.85
N GLU A 37 -15.44 -1.39 5.66
CA GLU A 37 -14.56 -2.37 6.30
C GLU A 37 -13.12 -2.26 5.77
N MET A 38 -12.93 -1.98 4.48
CA MET A 38 -11.61 -1.72 3.89
C MET A 38 -10.92 -0.53 4.57
N LEU A 39 -11.64 0.59 4.78
CA LEU A 39 -11.10 1.78 5.43
C LEU A 39 -10.80 1.56 6.92
N ASP A 40 -11.67 0.86 7.66
CA ASP A 40 -11.39 0.44 9.04
C ASP A 40 -10.17 -0.51 9.12
N GLY A 41 -10.01 -1.38 8.12
CA GLY A 41 -8.81 -2.21 7.94
C GLY A 41 -7.54 -1.38 7.79
N ILE A 42 -7.57 -0.37 6.92
CA ILE A 42 -6.44 0.56 6.69
C ILE A 42 -6.14 1.41 7.94
N ILE A 43 -7.17 1.85 8.68
CA ILE A 43 -7.00 2.51 9.98
C ILE A 43 -6.28 1.57 10.98
N GLY A 44 -6.63 0.28 11.00
CA GLY A 44 -5.92 -0.74 11.79
C GLY A 44 -4.45 -0.92 11.39
N VAL A 45 -4.14 -0.84 10.09
CA VAL A 45 -2.75 -0.88 9.57
C VAL A 45 -1.96 0.37 9.98
N LEU A 46 -2.55 1.56 9.84
CA LEU A 46 -1.94 2.83 10.27
C LEU A 46 -1.69 2.87 11.78
N LEU A 47 -2.61 2.34 12.58
CA LEU A 47 -2.40 2.13 14.02
C LEU A 47 -1.29 1.08 14.28
N GLY A 48 -1.15 0.06 13.43
CA GLY A 48 -0.02 -0.87 13.45
C GLY A 48 1.32 -0.15 13.30
N LEU A 49 1.48 0.63 12.23
CA LEU A 49 2.68 1.46 11.99
C LEU A 49 2.96 2.43 13.14
N GLN A 50 1.94 3.18 13.58
CA GLN A 50 2.09 4.14 14.68
C GLN A 50 2.55 3.45 15.98
N ASN A 51 2.02 2.26 16.29
CA ASN A 51 2.41 1.51 17.49
C ASN A 51 3.83 0.91 17.36
N GLY A 52 4.23 0.45 16.17
CA GLY A 52 5.61 0.02 15.89
C GLY A 52 6.60 1.16 16.07
N TYR A 53 6.36 2.29 15.40
CA TYR A 53 7.25 3.44 15.44
C TYR A 53 7.28 4.10 16.83
N MET A 54 6.13 4.55 17.36
CA MET A 54 6.08 5.35 18.58
C MET A 54 6.30 4.55 19.88
N ARG A 55 6.10 3.22 19.89
CA ARG A 55 6.28 2.40 21.11
C ARG A 55 7.44 1.41 21.06
N ARG A 56 7.97 1.10 19.87
CA ARG A 56 9.07 0.14 19.68
C ARG A 56 10.24 0.72 18.87
N GLY A 57 10.11 1.91 18.28
CA GLY A 57 11.13 2.47 17.39
C GLY A 57 11.39 1.60 16.15
N LEU A 58 10.35 0.89 15.69
CA LEU A 58 10.42 0.03 14.51
C LEU A 58 9.69 0.68 13.33
N ILE A 59 10.26 0.56 12.14
CA ILE A 59 9.61 0.78 10.83
C ILE A 59 9.42 -0.58 10.14
N HIS A 60 8.42 -0.74 9.29
CA HIS A 60 8.02 -2.06 8.79
C HIS A 60 8.76 -2.48 7.51
N CYS A 61 9.08 -1.52 6.63
CA CYS A 61 9.85 -1.71 5.39
C CYS A 61 9.22 -2.60 4.30
N ASP A 62 8.03 -3.16 4.55
CA ASP A 62 7.31 -4.06 3.62
C ASP A 62 5.79 -4.02 3.87
N VAL A 63 5.21 -2.82 3.86
CA VAL A 63 3.75 -2.66 3.94
C VAL A 63 3.13 -3.06 2.60
N SER A 64 2.25 -4.06 2.64
CA SER A 64 1.55 -4.62 1.47
C SER A 64 0.14 -5.07 1.85
N ASP A 65 -0.69 -5.39 0.86
CA ASP A 65 -1.99 -6.02 1.07
C ASP A 65 -1.86 -7.45 1.63
N GLY A 66 -0.85 -8.20 1.18
CA GLY A 66 -0.48 -9.51 1.73
C GLY A 66 -0.05 -9.46 3.21
N ASN A 67 0.59 -8.36 3.64
CA ASN A 67 0.98 -8.12 5.04
C ASN A 67 -0.09 -7.34 5.83
N SER A 68 -1.23 -6.99 5.24
CA SER A 68 -2.32 -6.24 5.91
C SER A 68 -3.56 -7.12 6.03
N TRP A 69 -4.07 -7.34 7.24
CA TRP A 69 -5.10 -8.34 7.50
C TRP A 69 -6.35 -7.80 8.19
N LEU A 70 -7.53 -8.28 7.78
CA LEU A 70 -8.77 -8.19 8.54
C LEU A 70 -8.84 -9.35 9.54
N ARG A 71 -8.89 -9.05 10.84
CA ARG A 71 -8.85 -10.06 11.91
C ARG A 71 -10.08 -10.98 11.90
N VAL A 72 -9.85 -12.29 12.01
CA VAL A 72 -10.91 -13.32 12.07
C VAL A 72 -10.91 -14.09 13.40
N LYS A 73 -11.97 -14.87 13.67
CA LYS A 73 -12.15 -15.62 14.94
C LYS A 73 -11.18 -16.81 15.07
N ALA A 74 -10.93 -17.52 13.98
CA ALA A 74 -9.91 -18.58 13.86
C ALA A 74 -9.52 -18.73 12.38
N ALA A 75 -8.37 -19.36 12.08
CA ALA A 75 -7.94 -19.67 10.72
C ALA A 75 -8.70 -20.89 10.16
N LEU A 76 -10.01 -20.74 9.95
CA LEU A 76 -10.92 -21.76 9.41
C LEU A 76 -11.84 -21.11 8.35
N PRO A 77 -12.18 -21.78 7.23
CA PRO A 77 -12.85 -21.15 6.09
C PRO A 77 -14.18 -20.45 6.42
N GLN A 78 -14.95 -20.95 7.39
CA GLN A 78 -16.21 -20.34 7.82
C GLN A 78 -16.06 -19.01 8.59
N PHE A 79 -14.84 -18.53 8.80
CA PHE A 79 -14.58 -17.19 9.35
C PHE A 79 -13.95 -16.22 8.34
N THR A 80 -13.69 -16.68 7.10
CA THR A 80 -13.17 -15.85 5.99
C THR A 80 -14.20 -14.81 5.53
N VAL A 81 -15.47 -15.22 5.42
CA VAL A 81 -16.61 -14.36 5.10
C VAL A 81 -17.46 -14.16 6.37
N PRO A 82 -17.78 -12.92 6.78
CA PRO A 82 -18.60 -12.67 7.96
C PRO A 82 -20.07 -13.08 7.77
N ASP A 83 -20.69 -13.59 8.84
CA ASP A 83 -22.13 -13.83 8.92
C ASP A 83 -22.90 -12.50 8.76
N TRP A 84 -23.89 -12.44 7.85
CA TRP A 84 -24.79 -11.28 7.71
C TRP A 84 -26.05 -11.51 8.56
N PRO A 85 -26.38 -10.66 9.55
CA PRO A 85 -27.53 -10.87 10.41
C PRO A 85 -28.84 -10.46 9.70
N ASP A 86 -29.89 -11.26 9.82
CA ASP A 86 -31.22 -11.01 9.21
C ASP A 86 -31.83 -9.65 9.63
N SER A 87 -31.47 -9.15 10.82
CA SER A 87 -31.90 -7.87 11.37
C SER A 87 -30.85 -6.76 11.23
N ALA A 88 -29.97 -6.84 10.24
CA ALA A 88 -29.02 -5.77 9.91
C ALA A 88 -29.76 -4.46 9.58
N SER A 89 -29.27 -3.33 10.11
CA SER A 89 -29.63 -2.02 9.58
C SER A 89 -28.89 -1.75 8.26
N ASN A 90 -29.40 -0.83 7.44
CA ASN A 90 -28.73 -0.44 6.18
C ASN A 90 -27.29 0.09 6.40
N ASP A 91 -27.02 0.66 7.58
CA ASP A 91 -25.70 1.16 7.97
C ASP A 91 -24.80 0.08 8.62
N TRP A 92 -25.28 -1.16 8.74
CA TRP A 92 -24.51 -2.29 9.28
C TRP A 92 -23.47 -2.80 8.27
N TYR A 93 -22.35 -3.25 8.81
CA TYR A 93 -21.25 -3.90 8.11
C TYR A 93 -20.41 -4.67 9.13
N PRO A 94 -19.72 -5.74 8.75
CA PRO A 94 -18.72 -6.36 9.60
C PRO A 94 -17.58 -5.36 9.87
N GLN A 95 -17.18 -5.26 11.13
CA GLN A 95 -16.10 -4.40 11.61
C GLN A 95 -14.93 -5.28 12.06
N ARG A 96 -14.33 -6.06 11.14
CA ARG A 96 -13.12 -6.84 11.44
C ARG A 96 -11.94 -5.88 11.63
N PRO A 97 -11.31 -5.80 12.82
CA PRO A 97 -10.23 -4.84 13.03
C PRO A 97 -9.04 -5.15 12.13
N GLY A 98 -8.53 -4.13 11.44
CA GLY A 98 -7.28 -4.22 10.69
C GLY A 98 -6.08 -4.55 11.57
N VAL A 99 -5.11 -5.25 10.99
CA VAL A 99 -3.86 -5.68 11.63
C VAL A 99 -2.74 -5.57 10.60
N LEU A 100 -1.62 -4.96 11.01
CA LEU A 100 -0.37 -5.03 10.24
C LEU A 100 0.43 -6.26 10.68
N GLY A 101 0.73 -7.11 9.70
CA GLY A 101 1.26 -8.46 9.78
C GLY A 101 2.78 -8.54 9.84
N ASP A 102 3.43 -9.08 8.80
CA ASP A 102 4.80 -9.61 8.86
C ASP A 102 5.92 -8.58 9.13
N TRP A 103 6.36 -8.49 10.39
CA TRP A 103 7.49 -7.64 10.81
C TRP A 103 8.88 -8.24 10.51
N ALA A 104 9.01 -9.31 9.71
CA ALA A 104 10.33 -9.91 9.41
C ALA A 104 11.31 -8.96 8.70
N MET A 105 10.80 -7.97 7.98
CA MET A 105 11.58 -6.94 7.27
C MET A 105 11.83 -5.66 8.09
N ALA A 106 11.35 -5.59 9.33
CA ALA A 106 11.35 -4.37 10.13
C ALA A 106 12.76 -3.92 10.56
N GLU A 107 13.02 -2.60 10.49
CA GLU A 107 14.28 -2.00 10.96
C GLU A 107 14.10 -1.25 12.29
N ASP A 108 15.09 -1.36 13.18
CA ASP A 108 15.21 -0.55 14.39
C ASP A 108 15.83 0.81 14.06
N VAL A 109 15.09 1.89 14.34
CA VAL A 109 15.53 3.27 14.14
C VAL A 109 15.88 4.01 15.43
N GLN A 110 15.78 3.38 16.61
CA GLN A 110 16.21 3.99 17.87
C GLN A 110 17.73 4.25 17.89
N ASN A 111 18.49 3.33 17.29
CA ASN A 111 19.94 3.39 17.20
C ASN A 111 20.46 4.25 16.03
N GLY A 112 19.57 4.95 15.30
CA GLY A 112 19.95 5.76 14.14
C GLY A 112 20.50 4.92 12.99
N GLU A 113 21.51 5.43 12.26
CA GLU A 113 22.05 4.72 11.09
C GLU A 113 22.76 3.41 11.40
N THR A 114 23.20 3.17 12.65
CA THR A 114 23.85 1.91 13.02
C THR A 114 22.88 0.75 13.25
N GLY A 115 21.58 1.03 13.43
CA GLY A 115 20.51 0.03 13.51
C GLY A 115 19.93 -0.39 12.15
N ARG A 116 20.13 0.41 11.09
CA ARG A 116 19.54 0.18 9.77
C ARG A 116 20.33 -0.83 8.95
N THR A 117 19.69 -1.94 8.61
CA THR A 117 20.32 -3.10 7.97
C THR A 117 20.30 -3.06 6.45
N THR A 118 19.35 -2.34 5.81
CA THR A 118 19.11 -2.42 4.35
C THR A 118 19.31 -1.10 3.58
N LYS A 119 20.54 -0.93 3.06
CA LYS A 119 20.84 -0.01 1.93
C LYS A 119 20.46 -0.60 0.55
N TYR A 120 19.70 -1.68 0.56
CA TYR A 120 19.22 -2.38 -0.63
C TYR A 120 17.72 -2.14 -0.79
N LEU A 121 17.24 -2.25 -2.02
CA LEU A 121 15.82 -2.16 -2.34
C LEU A 121 15.11 -3.44 -1.85
N THR A 122 14.22 -3.29 -0.87
CA THR A 122 13.61 -4.38 -0.11
C THR A 122 12.11 -4.14 0.10
N GLY A 123 11.34 -5.22 0.27
CA GLY A 123 9.88 -5.19 0.35
C GLY A 123 9.18 -5.27 -1.01
N THR A 124 7.85 -5.22 -0.97
CA THR A 124 6.95 -5.57 -2.07
C THR A 124 6.83 -4.44 -3.09
N TYR A 125 7.48 -4.62 -4.26
CA TYR A 125 7.75 -3.56 -5.25
C TYR A 125 6.56 -2.65 -5.64
N PRO A 126 5.32 -3.14 -5.91
CA PRO A 126 4.18 -2.27 -6.22
C PRO A 126 3.79 -1.25 -5.15
N TYR A 127 4.16 -1.50 -3.89
CA TYR A 127 3.87 -0.61 -2.76
C TYR A 127 5.06 0.27 -2.41
N GLN A 128 6.19 0.15 -3.11
CA GLN A 128 7.45 0.73 -2.67
C GLN A 128 7.54 2.24 -2.93
N ALA A 129 7.95 2.98 -1.90
CA ALA A 129 8.06 4.43 -1.95
C ALA A 129 8.94 4.92 -3.13
N ILE A 130 8.46 5.88 -3.91
CA ILE A 130 9.18 6.44 -5.09
C ILE A 130 10.56 6.96 -4.67
N GLY A 131 10.65 7.54 -3.46
CA GLY A 131 11.91 8.00 -2.88
C GLY A 131 12.98 6.91 -2.74
N ARG A 132 12.58 5.66 -2.46
CA ARG A 132 13.46 4.48 -2.37
C ARG A 132 13.74 3.86 -3.74
N ILE A 133 12.78 3.87 -4.68
CA ILE A 133 13.00 3.36 -6.05
C ILE A 133 14.05 4.21 -6.79
N ILE A 134 13.95 5.54 -6.68
CA ILE A 134 14.89 6.46 -7.36
C ILE A 134 16.26 6.52 -6.65
N ARG A 135 16.28 6.32 -5.32
CA ARG A 135 17.48 6.39 -4.47
C ARG A 135 17.51 5.23 -3.46
N PRO A 136 17.87 4.00 -3.88
CA PRO A 136 17.89 2.84 -2.99
C PRO A 136 18.91 2.98 -1.84
N GLU A 137 19.92 3.83 -2.01
CA GLU A 137 20.91 4.17 -0.98
C GLU A 137 20.34 5.02 0.16
N VAL A 138 19.19 5.68 -0.03
CA VAL A 138 18.48 6.36 1.05
C VAL A 138 17.87 5.28 1.96
N PRO A 139 18.18 5.28 3.27
CA PRO A 139 17.66 4.27 4.18
C PRO A 139 16.14 4.32 4.33
N HIS A 140 15.52 3.23 4.78
CA HIS A 140 14.08 3.24 5.04
C HIS A 140 13.73 4.16 6.23
N GLY A 141 12.50 4.69 6.23
CA GLY A 141 12.01 5.63 7.23
C GLY A 141 10.49 5.64 7.23
N TYR A 142 9.88 6.08 8.33
CA TYR A 142 8.44 5.93 8.57
C TYR A 142 7.55 6.54 7.46
N MET A 143 8.02 7.60 6.77
CA MET A 143 7.28 8.22 5.68
C MET A 143 7.19 7.33 4.43
N HIS A 144 8.13 6.39 4.24
CA HIS A 144 8.07 5.40 3.16
C HIS A 144 7.00 4.33 3.46
N ASP A 145 6.89 3.85 4.70
CA ASP A 145 5.79 2.95 5.13
C ASP A 145 4.42 3.61 4.91
N LEU A 146 4.30 4.92 5.18
CA LEU A 146 3.08 5.69 4.91
C LEU A 146 2.79 5.87 3.42
N GLU A 147 3.82 6.05 2.59
CA GLU A 147 3.67 6.05 1.11
C GLU A 147 3.18 4.69 0.62
N SER A 148 3.66 3.59 1.21
CA SER A 148 3.21 2.23 0.92
C SER A 148 1.74 1.98 1.30
N VAL A 149 1.22 2.58 2.38
CA VAL A 149 -0.23 2.56 2.68
C VAL A 149 -1.04 3.30 1.61
N PHE A 150 -0.52 4.42 1.06
CA PHE A 150 -1.17 5.11 -0.05
C PHE A 150 -1.19 4.24 -1.33
N TRP A 151 -0.06 3.62 -1.69
CA TRP A 151 0.01 2.73 -2.85
C TRP A 151 -0.90 1.50 -2.68
N MET A 152 -0.98 0.93 -1.48
CA MET A 152 -1.90 -0.17 -1.16
C MET A 152 -3.37 0.24 -1.33
N LEU A 153 -3.78 1.38 -0.75
CA LEU A 153 -5.14 1.90 -0.92
C LEU A 153 -5.46 2.15 -2.41
N TRP A 154 -4.54 2.77 -3.15
CA TRP A 154 -4.70 3.03 -4.59
C TRP A 154 -4.85 1.73 -5.39
N LEU A 155 -3.95 0.76 -5.19
CA LEU A 155 -3.96 -0.51 -5.90
C LEU A 155 -5.21 -1.34 -5.60
N ILE A 156 -5.70 -1.35 -4.36
CA ILE A 156 -6.97 -1.98 -4.02
C ILE A 156 -8.15 -1.28 -4.72
N MET A 157 -8.22 0.05 -4.67
CA MET A 157 -9.32 0.82 -5.29
C MET A 157 -9.39 0.69 -6.82
N ILE A 158 -8.27 0.49 -7.52
CA ILE A 158 -8.29 0.33 -8.99
C ILE A 158 -8.47 -1.13 -9.43
N ASN A 159 -8.07 -2.13 -8.61
CA ASN A 159 -8.09 -3.54 -9.01
C ASN A 159 -9.26 -4.35 -8.43
N CYS A 160 -9.96 -3.89 -7.38
CA CYS A 160 -11.13 -4.59 -6.85
C CYS A 160 -12.43 -4.06 -7.49
N GLU A 161 -13.24 -4.97 -8.05
CA GLU A 161 -14.58 -4.68 -8.57
C GLU A 161 -15.63 -4.74 -7.45
N GLY A 162 -15.44 -5.65 -6.50
CA GLY A 162 -16.41 -5.97 -5.46
C GLY A 162 -15.77 -6.52 -4.19
N PRO A 163 -16.59 -6.99 -3.24
CA PRO A 163 -16.13 -7.52 -1.96
C PRO A 163 -15.42 -8.87 -2.10
N TYR A 164 -14.76 -9.31 -1.03
CA TYR A 164 -14.19 -10.65 -0.89
C TYR A 164 -13.18 -11.03 -1.98
N CYS A 165 -12.24 -10.12 -2.27
CA CYS A 165 -11.19 -10.27 -3.28
C CYS A 165 -11.74 -10.49 -4.72
N GLN A 166 -12.89 -9.90 -5.06
CA GLN A 166 -13.35 -9.80 -6.45
C GLN A 166 -12.48 -8.80 -7.22
N GLN A 167 -11.45 -9.33 -7.91
CA GLN A 167 -10.53 -8.55 -8.73
C GLN A 167 -11.09 -8.33 -10.14
N ILE A 168 -10.77 -7.18 -10.73
CA ILE A 168 -11.12 -6.80 -12.10
C ILE A 168 -10.31 -7.62 -13.10
N ASP A 169 -11.00 -8.34 -14.00
CA ASP A 169 -10.36 -8.85 -15.21
C ASP A 169 -10.16 -7.69 -16.20
N TRP A 170 -8.97 -7.10 -16.15
CA TRP A 170 -8.58 -6.03 -17.07
C TRP A 170 -8.64 -6.44 -18.54
N SER A 171 -8.48 -7.74 -18.86
CA SER A 171 -8.51 -8.22 -20.24
C SER A 171 -9.93 -8.32 -20.80
N GLU A 172 -10.95 -8.57 -19.97
CA GLU A 172 -12.35 -8.45 -20.38
C GLU A 172 -12.78 -6.97 -20.41
N LYS A 173 -12.37 -6.18 -19.43
CA LYS A 173 -12.68 -4.75 -19.34
C LYS A 173 -12.16 -3.93 -20.52
N GLU A 174 -10.99 -4.27 -21.07
CA GLU A 174 -10.48 -3.69 -22.32
C GLU A 174 -11.34 -4.06 -23.55
N LYS A 175 -11.97 -5.23 -23.58
CA LYS A 175 -12.88 -5.61 -24.68
C LYS A 175 -14.19 -4.83 -24.60
N GLU A 176 -14.73 -4.63 -23.40
CA GLU A 176 -15.95 -3.84 -23.18
C GLU A 176 -15.79 -2.37 -23.59
N THR A 177 -14.65 -1.74 -23.26
CA THR A 177 -14.36 -0.35 -23.70
C THR A 177 -14.23 -0.25 -25.22
N VAL A 178 -13.55 -1.20 -25.88
CA VAL A 178 -13.45 -1.23 -27.34
C VAL A 178 -14.81 -1.40 -28.02
N VAL A 179 -15.66 -2.30 -27.52
CA VAL A 179 -17.03 -2.50 -28.06
C VAL A 179 -17.86 -1.22 -27.91
N THR A 180 -17.88 -0.63 -26.70
CA THR A 180 -18.65 0.59 -26.43
C THR A 180 -18.13 1.82 -27.18
N GLU A 181 -16.83 1.91 -27.50
CA GLU A 181 -16.32 2.92 -28.44
C GLU A 181 -16.77 2.67 -29.89
N THR A 182 -16.87 1.41 -30.33
CA THR A 182 -17.33 1.12 -31.70
C THR A 182 -18.80 1.44 -31.94
N ASP A 183 -19.67 1.19 -30.96
CA ASP A 183 -21.11 1.48 -31.06
C ASP A 183 -21.43 2.98 -30.95
N ASN A 184 -20.65 3.76 -30.19
CA ASN A 184 -20.87 5.20 -30.00
C ASN A 184 -20.37 6.09 -31.17
N LYS A 185 -20.00 5.50 -32.31
CA LYS A 185 -19.42 6.22 -33.45
C LYS A 185 -20.52 6.97 -34.24
N PRO A 186 -20.59 8.31 -34.21
CA PRO A 186 -21.72 9.04 -34.77
C PRO A 186 -21.78 8.90 -36.30
N ALA A 187 -22.96 8.57 -36.82
CA ALA A 187 -23.21 8.44 -38.26
C ALA A 187 -22.83 9.73 -39.01
N SER A 188 -21.95 9.61 -40.00
CA SER A 188 -21.32 10.78 -40.64
C SER A 188 -22.33 11.58 -41.49
N SER A 189 -22.75 12.71 -40.96
CA SER A 189 -23.65 13.65 -41.65
C SER A 189 -22.99 14.16 -42.94
N LYS A 190 -23.64 13.88 -44.08
CA LYS A 190 -23.16 14.22 -45.43
C LYS A 190 -23.15 15.75 -45.61
N ARG A 191 -21.97 16.36 -45.52
CA ARG A 191 -21.79 17.78 -45.90
C ARG A 191 -21.83 17.95 -47.42
N SER A 192 -22.99 18.34 -47.95
CA SER A 192 -23.11 18.94 -49.28
C SER A 192 -22.40 20.31 -49.31
N ALA A 193 -21.72 20.62 -50.42
CA ALA A 193 -20.85 21.79 -50.51
C ALA A 193 -21.53 23.02 -51.15
N SER A 194 -21.41 24.19 -50.51
CA SER A 194 -21.14 25.49 -51.16
C SER A 194 -21.11 26.66 -50.18
N GLN A 195 -19.98 27.37 -50.07
CA GLN A 195 -19.83 28.74 -50.61
C GLN A 195 -18.49 29.42 -50.24
N LYS A 196 -17.82 29.96 -51.27
CA LYS A 196 -16.91 31.13 -51.35
C LYS A 196 -15.81 31.39 -50.29
N GLN A 197 -14.60 31.60 -50.83
CA GLN A 197 -13.40 32.10 -50.15
C GLN A 197 -13.51 33.57 -49.71
N LYS A 198 -12.68 33.95 -48.73
CA LYS A 198 -11.88 35.19 -48.82
C LYS A 198 -10.54 35.05 -48.07
N HIS A 199 -9.46 35.47 -48.74
CA HIS A 199 -8.15 35.85 -48.16
C HIS A 199 -8.34 37.08 -47.21
N GLU A 200 -7.46 37.44 -46.27
CA GLU A 200 -6.20 36.89 -45.70
C GLU A 200 -6.05 37.46 -44.24
N THR A 201 -4.93 37.56 -43.50
CA THR A 201 -3.46 37.49 -43.73
C THR A 201 -2.73 37.22 -42.37
N LEU A 202 -1.42 36.87 -42.39
CA LEU A 202 -0.44 36.98 -41.26
C LEU A 202 -0.66 36.05 -40.03
N SER A 203 0.34 35.73 -39.20
CA SER A 203 1.78 35.51 -39.43
C SER A 203 2.35 34.70 -38.25
N SER A 204 3.38 33.88 -38.47
CA SER A 204 4.04 33.13 -37.39
C SER A 204 4.98 34.01 -36.56
N HIS A 205 4.97 33.85 -35.23
CA HIS A 205 6.06 34.28 -34.36
C HIS A 205 6.35 33.22 -33.30
N GLN A 206 7.62 32.85 -33.19
CA GLN A 206 8.15 32.05 -32.08
C GLN A 206 8.35 32.95 -30.87
N TYR A 207 8.42 32.38 -29.66
CA TYR A 207 9.12 33.03 -28.55
C TYR A 207 9.96 32.02 -27.77
N SER A 208 11.20 32.42 -27.48
CA SER A 208 12.19 31.62 -26.76
C SER A 208 12.39 32.15 -25.34
N ARG A 209 12.97 31.29 -24.49
CA ARG A 209 13.49 31.57 -23.13
C ARG A 209 13.88 33.03 -22.83
N SER A 210 13.54 33.46 -21.63
CA SER A 210 14.46 34.21 -20.76
C SER A 210 14.23 33.81 -19.29
N SER A 211 15.10 34.26 -18.38
CA SER A 211 15.19 33.82 -16.98
C SER A 211 15.49 35.00 -16.07
N SER A 212 14.93 35.00 -14.85
CA SER A 212 15.37 35.87 -13.76
C SER A 212 15.22 35.19 -12.38
N HIS A 213 16.21 35.40 -11.51
CA HIS A 213 16.13 35.14 -10.08
C HIS A 213 15.57 36.38 -9.36
N ASN A 214 14.85 36.23 -8.24
CA ASN A 214 15.44 36.37 -6.89
C ASN A 214 14.43 36.02 -5.77
N PRO A 215 14.86 35.87 -4.50
CA PRO A 215 14.11 35.10 -3.50
C PRO A 215 13.35 35.95 -2.46
N GLY A 216 12.50 35.29 -1.67
CA GLY A 216 11.92 35.82 -0.44
C GLY A 216 11.98 34.79 0.68
N HIS A 217 12.68 35.11 1.78
CA HIS A 217 12.63 34.34 3.02
C HIS A 217 11.31 34.64 3.75
N SER A 218 10.68 33.60 4.32
CA SER A 218 9.89 33.75 5.54
C SER A 218 9.90 32.43 6.30
N THR A 219 10.45 32.43 7.50
CA THR A 219 10.43 31.31 8.45
C THR A 219 9.49 31.67 9.58
N SER A 220 8.45 30.86 9.79
CA SER A 220 7.55 30.97 10.94
C SER A 220 7.81 29.81 11.90
N ASP A 221 8.25 30.13 13.11
CA ASP A 221 8.58 29.14 14.13
C ASP A 221 7.36 28.32 14.55
N TYR A 222 7.51 26.99 14.58
CA TYR A 222 6.63 26.09 15.32
C TYR A 222 7.37 25.66 16.58
N GLN A 223 6.86 26.08 17.74
CA GLN A 223 7.43 25.80 19.05
C GLN A 223 6.69 24.61 19.68
N GLU A 224 7.39 23.50 19.92
CA GLU A 224 6.81 22.32 20.57
C GLU A 224 6.82 22.46 22.10
N ASP A 225 5.63 22.56 22.70
CA ASP A 225 5.47 22.51 24.16
C ASP A 225 5.60 21.07 24.68
N LEU A 226 6.82 20.66 25.02
CA LEU A 226 7.10 19.38 25.68
C LEU A 226 6.62 19.39 27.14
N PRO A 227 5.82 18.41 27.60
CA PRO A 227 5.38 18.33 28.99
C PRO A 227 6.54 17.99 29.94
N SER A 228 6.62 18.73 31.05
CA SER A 228 7.68 18.60 32.05
C SER A 228 7.61 17.30 32.86
N ASN A 229 8.75 16.60 33.01
CA ASN A 229 8.91 15.45 33.90
C ASN A 229 8.91 15.89 35.38
N GLY A 230 7.78 15.73 36.07
CA GLY A 230 7.62 16.08 37.48
C GLY A 230 8.08 14.99 38.46
N THR A 231 9.33 15.02 38.91
CA THR A 231 9.90 14.02 39.84
C THR A 231 9.58 14.30 41.31
N LYS A 232 8.52 13.67 41.87
CA LYS A 232 8.26 13.45 43.32
C LYS A 232 7.41 12.17 43.51
N GLY A 233 7.48 11.41 44.59
CA GLY A 233 8.39 11.47 45.75
C GLY A 233 7.67 11.15 47.08
N GLY A 234 7.66 9.88 47.49
CA GLY A 234 6.93 9.38 48.68
C GLY A 234 5.44 9.13 48.41
N VAL A 235 4.75 8.19 49.09
CA VAL A 235 5.17 7.30 50.21
C VAL A 235 4.98 5.85 49.80
#